data_AF-A0A257SAS1-F1
#
_entry.id   AF-A0A257SAS1-F1
#
_cell.length_a   1.000
_cell.length_b   1.000
_cell.length_c   1.000
_cell.angle_alpha   90.00
_cell.angle_beta   90.00
_cell.angle_gamma   90.00
#
_symmetry.space_group_name_H-M   'P 1'
#
loop_
_entity.id
_entity.type
_entity.pdbx_description
1 polymer ?
#
loop_
_entity_poly.entity_id
_entity_poly.type
_entity_poly.pdbx_seq_one_letter_code
_entity_poly.pdbx_strand_id
1 'polypeptide(L)'
;MPAAATDIERLLTLARERAVDLVVVGPEAPLAAGIVDRFRGAGIPIFGPTQAAAEIETSKAFAKHLMLQAGVPTARARIFTALPEARACARAYGAPVVIKASGLAAGKGVIVCDTLAQA
;
A
#
# COMPACT_ATOMS: atom_id res chain seq x y z
N MET A 1 13.57 24.08 -7.85
CA MET A 1 13.74 22.95 -8.79
C MET A 1 12.75 21.86 -8.40
N PRO A 2 12.03 21.23 -9.35
CA PRO A 2 11.12 20.13 -9.03
C PRO A 2 11.91 18.85 -8.67
N ALA A 3 11.42 18.12 -7.66
CA ALA A 3 11.87 16.78 -7.28
C ALA A 3 10.67 15.83 -7.35
N ALA A 4 10.88 14.59 -7.81
CA ALA A 4 9.83 13.59 -7.79
C ALA A 4 9.51 13.21 -6.34
N ALA A 5 8.24 12.89 -6.04
CA ALA A 5 7.82 12.50 -4.70
C ALA A 5 8.58 11.27 -4.16
N THR A 6 9.02 10.38 -5.06
CA THR A 6 9.78 9.17 -4.74
C THR A 6 11.30 9.40 -4.65
N ASP A 7 11.79 10.60 -4.97
CA ASP A 7 13.22 10.95 -4.84
C ASP A 7 13.51 11.46 -3.43
N ILE A 8 13.50 10.53 -2.47
CA ILE A 8 13.55 10.81 -1.03
C ILE A 8 14.82 11.59 -0.64
N GLU A 9 15.99 11.23 -1.18
CA GLU A 9 17.25 11.89 -0.84
C GLU A 9 17.32 13.33 -1.35
N ARG A 10 16.79 13.58 -2.55
CA ARG A 10 16.71 14.94 -3.08
C ARG A 10 15.70 15.78 -2.31
N LEU A 11 14.56 15.22 -1.92
CA LEU A 11 13.59 15.91 -1.06
C LEU A 11 14.19 16.25 0.30
N LEU A 12 14.97 15.34 0.89
CA LEU A 12 15.65 15.58 2.15
C LEU A 12 16.68 16.72 2.05
N THR A 13 17.49 16.70 0.98
CA THR A 13 18.44 17.77 0.67
C THR A 13 17.72 19.12 0.55
N LEU A 14 16.64 19.16 -0.23
CA LEU A 14 15.85 20.36 -0.41
C LEU A 14 15.24 20.86 0.90
N ALA A 15 14.73 19.97 1.75
CA ALA A 15 14.16 20.33 3.05
C ALA A 15 15.20 20.99 3.97
N ARG A 16 16.45 20.49 3.96
CA ARG A 16 17.57 21.07 4.70
C ARG A 16 17.98 22.44 4.15
N GLU A 17 18.18 22.54 2.84
CA GLU A 17 18.57 23.79 2.16
C GLU A 17 17.55 24.91 2.36
N ARG A 18 16.27 24.54 2.48
CA ARG A 18 15.15 25.48 2.65
C ARG A 18 14.75 25.71 4.10
N ALA A 19 15.42 25.07 5.06
CA ALA A 19 15.07 25.10 6.47
C ALA A 19 13.56 24.84 6.70
N VAL A 20 13.03 23.77 6.08
CA VAL A 20 11.62 23.42 6.19
C VAL A 20 11.28 22.98 7.61
N ASP A 21 10.31 23.64 8.23
CA ASP A 21 9.85 23.33 9.59
C ASP A 21 8.99 22.06 9.67
N LEU A 22 8.26 21.75 8.59
CA LEU A 22 7.38 20.57 8.53
C LEU A 22 7.21 20.08 7.09
N VAL A 23 7.35 18.77 6.90
CA VAL A 23 7.00 18.08 5.66
C VAL A 23 5.69 17.31 5.83
N VAL A 24 4.77 17.44 4.87
CA VAL A 24 3.52 16.68 4.82
C VAL A 24 3.53 15.80 3.58
N VAL A 25 3.43 14.48 3.77
CA VAL A 25 3.47 13.53 2.65
C VAL A 25 2.06 13.29 2.12
N GLY A 26 1.84 13.63 0.85
CA GLY A 26 0.57 13.37 0.16
C GLY A 26 0.48 11.96 -0.44
N PRO A 27 1.34 11.59 -1.39
CA PRO A 27 1.22 10.32 -2.11
C PRO A 27 1.72 9.12 -1.28
N GLU A 28 1.15 7.96 -1.56
CA GLU A 28 1.39 6.69 -0.88
C GLU A 28 2.75 6.05 -1.25
N ALA A 29 3.23 6.29 -2.47
CA ALA A 29 4.49 5.70 -2.95
C ALA A 29 5.72 6.04 -2.08
N PRO A 30 5.99 7.30 -1.70
CA PRO A 30 7.09 7.60 -0.80
C PRO A 30 6.87 7.11 0.63
N LEU A 31 5.62 6.99 1.09
CA LEU A 31 5.31 6.36 2.39
C LEU A 31 5.71 4.89 2.38
N ALA A 32 5.36 4.16 1.32
CA ALA A 32 5.78 2.77 1.10
C ALA A 32 7.31 2.61 1.03
N ALA A 33 8.00 3.62 0.51
CA ALA A 33 9.46 3.66 0.38
C ALA A 33 10.18 4.18 1.66
N GLY A 34 9.45 4.50 2.74
CA GLY A 34 10.04 4.86 4.02
C GLY A 34 10.54 6.31 4.13
N ILE A 35 9.93 7.25 3.41
CA ILE A 35 10.26 8.69 3.51
C ILE A 35 10.18 9.20 4.95
N VAL A 36 9.18 8.76 5.72
CA VAL A 36 8.95 9.21 7.09
C VAL A 36 10.09 8.76 8.00
N ASP A 37 10.50 7.49 7.91
CA ASP A 37 11.63 6.95 8.67
C ASP A 37 12.92 7.71 8.33
N ARG A 38 13.13 7.95 7.03
CA ARG A 38 14.31 8.67 6.53
C ARG A 38 14.41 10.10 7.04
N PHE A 39 13.31 10.84 7.04
CA PHE A 39 13.25 12.23 7.51
C PHE A 39 13.34 12.33 9.03
N ARG A 40 12.69 11.42 9.77
CA ARG A 40 12.82 11.33 11.23
C ARG A 40 14.27 11.04 11.64
N GLY A 41 14.94 10.11 10.96
CA GLY A 41 16.36 9.83 11.18
C GLY A 41 17.29 11.02 10.87
N ALA A 42 16.81 12.00 10.09
CA ALA A 42 17.51 13.23 9.79
C ALA A 42 17.11 14.41 10.70
N GLY A 43 16.22 14.21 11.67
CA GLY A 43 15.75 15.23 12.59
C GLY A 43 14.81 16.28 11.99
N ILE A 44 14.23 16.02 10.80
CA ILE A 44 13.28 16.94 10.16
C ILE A 44 11.85 16.49 10.49
N PRO A 45 11.00 17.38 11.05
CA PRO A 45 9.60 17.05 11.31
C PRO A 45 8.85 16.67 10.03
N ILE A 46 8.16 15.54 10.08
CA ILE A 46 7.41 15.00 8.95
C ILE A 46 6.12 14.31 9.42
N PHE A 47 5.04 14.57 8.69
CA PHE A 47 3.73 13.97 8.91
C PHE A 47 3.44 12.88 7.86
N GLY A 48 3.20 11.67 8.36
CA GLY A 48 2.88 10.47 7.59
C GLY A 48 3.17 9.21 8.41
N PRO A 49 2.66 8.04 8.00
CA PRO A 49 3.02 6.75 8.60
C PRO A 49 4.48 6.38 8.31
N THR A 50 5.13 5.66 9.24
CA THR A 50 6.40 4.96 8.95
C THR A 50 6.18 3.90 7.88
N GLN A 51 7.26 3.39 7.28
CA GLN A 51 7.20 2.31 6.28
C GLN A 51 6.40 1.11 6.80
N ALA A 52 6.70 0.68 8.03
CA ALA A 52 6.00 -0.43 8.67
C ALA A 52 4.50 -0.13 8.89
N ALA A 53 4.15 1.10 9.29
CA ALA A 53 2.75 1.48 9.45
C ALA A 53 2.02 1.63 8.10
N ALA A 54 2.72 2.07 7.05
CA ALA A 54 2.19 2.22 5.70
C ALA A 54 1.82 0.87 5.06
N GLU A 55 2.32 -0.25 5.61
CA GLU A 55 1.97 -1.61 5.14
C GLU A 55 0.46 -1.88 5.16
N ILE A 56 -0.29 -1.22 6.06
CA ILE A 56 -1.76 -1.32 6.11
C ILE A 56 -2.44 -0.89 4.81
N GLU A 57 -1.80 -0.04 4.00
CA GLU A 57 -2.30 0.36 2.68
C GLU A 57 -1.54 -0.35 1.55
N THR A 58 -0.21 -0.45 1.70
CA THR A 58 0.66 -0.91 0.61
C THR A 58 0.63 -2.42 0.41
N SER A 59 0.12 -3.19 1.39
CA SER A 59 -0.10 -4.63 1.31
C SER A 59 -1.52 -5.00 1.73
N LYS A 60 -2.38 -5.28 0.74
CA LYS A 60 -3.78 -5.69 1.00
C LYS A 60 -3.86 -7.04 1.72
N ALA A 61 -2.87 -7.92 1.50
CA ALA A 61 -2.75 -9.17 2.23
C ALA A 61 -2.49 -8.91 3.73
N PHE A 62 -1.54 -8.03 4.06
CA PHE A 62 -1.26 -7.62 5.43
C PHE A 62 -2.49 -6.97 6.08
N ALA A 63 -3.08 -5.98 5.41
CA ALA A 63 -4.27 -5.29 5.88
C ALA A 63 -5.43 -6.26 6.17
N LYS A 64 -5.63 -7.25 5.28
CA LYS A 64 -6.66 -8.28 5.45
C LYS A 64 -6.39 -9.14 6.69
N HIS A 65 -5.15 -9.57 6.87
CA HIS A 65 -4.75 -10.36 8.03
C HIS A 65 -4.97 -9.58 9.33
N LEU A 66 -4.50 -8.32 9.37
CA LEU A 66 -4.65 -7.43 10.52
C LEU A 66 -6.13 -7.23 10.89
N MET A 67 -7.00 -6.95 9.91
CA MET A 67 -8.44 -6.80 10.15
C MET A 67 -9.07 -8.06 10.75
N LEU A 68 -8.72 -9.25 10.22
CA LEU A 68 -9.25 -10.51 10.72
C LEU A 68 -8.79 -10.80 12.16
N GLN A 69 -7.51 -10.54 12.47
CA GLN A 69 -6.97 -10.70 13.82
C GLN A 69 -7.59 -9.71 14.81
N ALA A 70 -7.80 -8.46 14.40
CA ALA A 70 -8.36 -7.41 15.24
C ALA A 70 -9.90 -7.44 15.34
N GLY A 71 -10.57 -8.36 14.65
CA GLY A 71 -12.04 -8.43 14.63
C GLY A 71 -12.71 -7.26 13.88
N VAL A 72 -11.97 -6.57 13.01
CA VAL A 72 -12.52 -5.49 12.18
C VAL A 72 -13.38 -6.09 11.06
N PRO A 73 -14.67 -5.72 10.93
CA PRO A 73 -15.54 -6.25 9.89
C PRO A 73 -14.97 -6.03 8.49
N THR A 74 -14.81 -7.12 7.73
CA THR A 74 -14.27 -7.07 6.36
C THR A 74 -14.76 -8.26 5.54
N ALA A 75 -14.75 -8.13 4.21
CA ALA A 75 -15.14 -9.23 3.33
C ALA A 75 -14.25 -10.47 3.52
N ARG A 76 -14.83 -11.66 3.47
CA ARG A 76 -14.06 -12.92 3.47
C ARG A 76 -13.04 -12.91 2.33
N ALA A 77 -11.83 -13.36 2.60
CA ALA A 77 -10.77 -13.39 1.60
C ALA A 77 -9.84 -14.60 1.83
N ARG A 78 -9.13 -14.96 0.76
CA ARG A 78 -8.02 -15.90 0.75
C ARG A 78 -6.89 -15.23 -0.04
N ILE A 79 -5.65 -15.48 0.36
CA ILE A 79 -4.45 -14.87 -0.21
C ILE A 79 -3.71 -15.98 -0.96
N PHE A 80 -3.27 -15.70 -2.18
CA PHE A 80 -2.61 -16.67 -3.05
C PHE A 80 -1.38 -16.06 -3.69
N THR A 81 -0.35 -16.87 -3.86
CA THR A 81 0.82 -16.57 -4.70
C THR A 81 0.86 -17.46 -5.95
N ALA A 82 0.09 -18.56 -5.96
CA ALA A 82 0.00 -19.52 -7.05
C ALA A 82 -1.35 -19.41 -7.80
N LEU A 83 -1.29 -19.26 -9.13
CA LEU A 83 -2.48 -19.14 -9.98
C LEU A 83 -3.41 -20.36 -9.93
N PRO A 84 -2.93 -21.63 -9.90
CA PRO A 84 -3.83 -22.79 -9.83
C PRO A 84 -4.72 -22.79 -8.59
N GLU A 85 -4.17 -22.45 -7.43
CA GLU A 85 -4.89 -22.37 -6.15
C GLU A 85 -5.91 -21.24 -6.15
N ALA A 86 -5.51 -20.06 -6.65
CA ALA A 86 -6.41 -18.91 -6.78
C ALA A 86 -7.62 -19.24 -7.66
N ARG A 87 -7.41 -19.90 -8.82
CA ARG A 87 -8.47 -20.33 -9.73
C ARG A 87 -9.40 -21.36 -9.10
N ALA A 88 -8.85 -22.32 -8.34
CA ALA A 88 -9.66 -23.29 -7.62
C ALA A 88 -10.54 -22.61 -6.57
N CYS A 89 -10.00 -21.65 -5.82
CA CYS A 89 -10.76 -20.87 -4.85
C CYS A 89 -11.85 -20.00 -5.50
N ALA A 90 -11.54 -19.34 -6.63
CA ALA A 90 -12.53 -18.54 -7.36
C ALA A 90 -13.73 -19.41 -7.81
N ARG A 91 -13.46 -20.60 -8.35
CA ARG A 91 -14.51 -21.58 -8.69
C ARG A 91 -15.32 -22.02 -7.47
N ALA A 92 -14.67 -22.24 -6.32
CA ALA A 92 -15.34 -22.65 -5.09
C ALA A 92 -16.22 -21.54 -4.48
N TYR A 93 -15.83 -20.26 -4.63
CA TYR A 93 -16.66 -19.14 -4.20
C TYR A 93 -17.85 -18.87 -5.12
N GLY A 94 -17.70 -19.12 -6.43
CA GLY A 94 -18.67 -18.72 -7.44
C GLY A 94 -18.65 -17.20 -7.67
N ALA A 95 -19.15 -16.76 -8.82
CA ALA A 95 -19.23 -15.33 -9.14
C ALA A 95 -20.45 -14.66 -8.45
N PRO A 96 -20.39 -13.36 -8.12
CA PRO A 96 -19.27 -12.44 -8.35
C PRO A 96 -18.13 -12.59 -7.33
N VAL A 97 -16.90 -12.34 -7.79
CA VAL A 97 -15.70 -12.28 -6.93
C VAL A 97 -14.88 -11.03 -7.24
N VAL A 98 -14.06 -10.58 -6.27
CA VAL A 98 -13.16 -9.44 -6.45
C VAL A 98 -11.73 -9.92 -6.31
N ILE A 99 -10.93 -9.76 -7.37
CA ILE A 99 -9.50 -10.08 -7.40
C ILE A 99 -8.72 -8.81 -7.14
N LYS A 100 -7.76 -8.88 -6.20
CA LYS A 100 -6.95 -7.73 -5.80
C LYS A 100 -5.47 -8.09 -5.80
N ALA A 101 -4.65 -7.28 -6.47
CA ALA A 101 -3.20 -7.32 -6.30
C ALA A 101 -2.85 -6.86 -4.87
N SER A 102 -1.95 -7.60 -4.19
CA SER A 102 -1.59 -7.27 -2.81
C SER A 102 -0.91 -5.91 -2.71
N GLY A 103 0.12 -5.69 -3.53
CA GLY A 103 0.93 -4.47 -3.53
C GLY A 103 0.23 -3.21 -4.07
N LEU A 104 0.99 -2.12 -4.12
CA LEU A 104 0.64 -0.93 -4.88
C LEU A 104 0.54 -1.27 -6.38
N ALA A 105 -0.52 -0.79 -7.01
CA ALA A 105 -0.81 -1.03 -8.41
C ALA A 105 -1.35 0.23 -9.11
N ALA A 106 -0.93 1.42 -8.63
CA ALA A 106 -1.36 2.72 -9.13
C ALA A 106 -2.89 2.85 -9.27
N GLY A 107 -3.63 2.37 -8.27
CA GLY A 107 -5.10 2.35 -8.27
C GLY A 107 -5.76 1.30 -9.18
N LYS A 108 -5.00 0.54 -9.98
CA LYS A 108 -5.52 -0.44 -10.96
C LYS A 108 -5.46 -1.89 -10.48
N GLY A 109 -5.12 -2.11 -9.21
CA GLY A 109 -4.92 -3.44 -8.64
C GLY A 109 -6.19 -4.13 -8.15
N VAL A 110 -7.38 -3.71 -8.59
CA VAL A 110 -8.67 -4.28 -8.17
C VAL A 110 -9.50 -4.56 -9.41
N ILE A 111 -9.98 -5.79 -9.53
CA ILE A 111 -10.83 -6.24 -10.63
C ILE A 111 -12.08 -6.86 -10.01
N VAL A 112 -13.25 -6.38 -10.43
CA VAL A 112 -14.54 -6.98 -10.09
C VAL A 112 -14.91 -7.94 -11.21
N CYS A 113 -15.07 -9.21 -10.87
CA CYS A 113 -15.36 -10.29 -11.82
C CYS A 113 -16.81 -10.75 -11.62
N ASP A 114 -17.69 -10.34 -12.52
CA ASP A 114 -19.11 -10.73 -12.50
C ASP A 114 -19.33 -12.17 -12.97
N THR A 115 -18.33 -12.73 -13.66
CA THR A 115 -18.33 -14.10 -14.18
C THR A 115 -17.04 -14.82 -13.81
N LEU A 116 -17.10 -16.16 -13.77
CA LEU A 116 -15.91 -16.99 -13.56
C LEU A 116 -14.89 -16.91 -14.71
N ALA A 117 -15.30 -16.48 -15.91
CA ALA A 117 -14.39 -16.27 -17.03
C ALA A 117 -13.54 -15.00 -16.88
N GLN A 118 -14.05 -13.99 -16.18
CA GLN A 118 -13.31 -12.78 -15.83
C GLN A 118 -12.36 -13.00 -14.63
N ALA A 119 -12.54 -14.06 -13.86
CA ALA A 119 -11.79 -14.39 -12.64
C ALA A 119 -10.60 -15.31 -12.93
#